data_AF-A0A932S835-F1
#
_entry.id   AF-A0A932S835-F1
#
_cell.length_a   1.000
_cell.length_b   1.000
_cell.length_c   1.000
_cell.angle_alpha   90.00
_cell.angle_beta   90.00
_cell.angle_gamma   90.00
#
_symmetry.space_group_name_H-M   'P 1'
#
loop_
_entity.id
_entity.type
_entity.pdbx_description
1 polymer ?
#
loop_
_entity_poly.entity_id
_entity_poly.type
_entity_poly.pdbx_seq_one_letter_code
_entity_poly.pdbx_strand_id
1 'polypeptide(L)'
;MKRDYVPVYDFNDPNHALPKDSCAAATVANALLRLARVAPDRAPQYRRVARATISELAENYLCDGGILLHGSFGNVAAGGAIPVRFPQEDIIPFGNYYFVEALYHELRPDDWSLFNLRDPKFSRPSLAGVRGRVR
;
A
#
# COMPACT_ATOMS: atom_id res chain seq x y z
N MET A 1 15.47 -5.96 -20.56
CA MET A 1 14.16 -5.42 -20.16
C MET A 1 14.11 -5.46 -18.63
N LYS A 2 14.07 -4.31 -17.95
CA LYS A 2 13.96 -4.24 -16.48
C LYS A 2 12.66 -4.97 -16.11
N ARG A 3 12.70 -5.92 -15.16
CA ARG A 3 11.46 -6.58 -14.69
C ARG A 3 10.64 -5.51 -13.99
N ASP A 4 9.50 -5.19 -14.57
CA ASP A 4 8.54 -4.29 -13.95
C ASP A 4 7.71 -5.08 -12.93
N TYR A 5 7.74 -4.62 -11.68
CA TYR A 5 7.04 -5.23 -10.55
C TYR A 5 5.72 -4.52 -10.23
N VAL A 6 5.29 -3.60 -11.08
CA VAL A 6 3.99 -2.93 -11.02
C VAL A 6 3.03 -3.58 -12.03
N PRO A 7 1.87 -4.07 -11.57
CA PRO A 7 0.94 -4.77 -12.44
C PRO A 7 0.23 -3.79 -13.39
N VAL A 8 -0.24 -4.32 -14.52
CA VAL A 8 -1.30 -3.68 -15.30
C VAL A 8 -2.55 -3.51 -14.41
N TYR A 9 -3.38 -2.49 -14.68
CA TYR A 9 -4.57 -2.26 -13.86
C TYR A 9 -5.56 -3.46 -13.86
N ASP A 10 -5.64 -4.19 -14.99
CA ASP A 10 -6.44 -5.40 -15.15
C ASP A 10 -5.66 -6.44 -15.97
N PHE A 11 -5.49 -7.64 -15.42
CA PHE A 11 -4.78 -8.74 -16.05
C PHE A 11 -5.56 -9.40 -17.20
N ASN A 12 -6.87 -9.18 -17.27
CA ASN A 12 -7.73 -9.75 -18.30
C ASN A 12 -8.03 -8.75 -19.43
N ASP A 13 -7.62 -7.48 -19.30
CA ASP A 13 -7.83 -6.53 -20.39
C ASP A 13 -6.94 -6.89 -21.59
N PRO A 14 -7.49 -7.02 -22.81
CA PRO A 14 -6.72 -7.41 -23.98
C PRO A 14 -5.68 -6.34 -24.39
N ASN A 15 -5.84 -5.10 -23.96
CA ASN A 15 -4.93 -4.00 -24.24
C ASN A 15 -3.92 -3.81 -23.10
N HIS A 16 -2.82 -4.53 -23.16
CA HIS A 16 -1.72 -4.39 -22.17
C HIS A 16 -0.94 -3.06 -22.27
N ALA A 17 -1.27 -2.19 -23.22
CA ALA A 17 -0.72 -0.82 -23.27
C ALA A 17 -1.49 0.15 -22.36
N LEU A 18 -2.59 -0.31 -21.73
CA LEU A 18 -3.32 0.45 -20.73
C LEU A 18 -2.45 0.69 -19.47
N PRO A 19 -2.80 1.71 -18.69
CA PRO A 19 -2.08 2.07 -17.47
C PRO A 19 -1.79 0.93 -16.52
N LYS A 20 -0.71 1.11 -15.77
CA LYS A 20 -0.39 0.29 -14.60
C LYS A 20 -1.13 0.79 -13.37
N ASP A 21 -1.05 0.02 -12.30
CA ASP A 21 -1.62 0.41 -11.01
C ASP A 21 -0.59 0.30 -9.87
N SER A 22 0.00 1.45 -9.54
CA SER A 22 0.91 1.60 -8.40
C SER A 22 0.22 1.36 -7.05
N CYS A 23 -1.10 1.60 -6.96
CA CYS A 23 -1.88 1.39 -5.75
C CYS A 23 -2.03 -0.12 -5.47
N ALA A 24 -2.39 -0.91 -6.48
CA ALA A 24 -2.37 -2.37 -6.37
C ALA A 24 -0.98 -2.89 -6.03
N ALA A 25 0.07 -2.38 -6.68
CA ALA A 25 1.45 -2.78 -6.40
C ALA A 25 1.83 -2.55 -4.93
N ALA A 26 1.58 -1.35 -4.39
CA ALA A 26 1.87 -1.01 -3.00
C ALA A 26 1.09 -1.89 -2.02
N THR A 27 -0.19 -2.12 -2.28
CA THR A 27 -1.07 -2.97 -1.48
C THR A 27 -0.55 -4.42 -1.44
N VAL A 28 -0.16 -4.96 -2.60
CA VAL A 28 0.35 -6.33 -2.71
C VAL A 28 1.73 -6.47 -2.06
N ALA A 29 2.63 -5.49 -2.23
CA ALA A 29 3.93 -5.50 -1.57
C ALA A 29 3.77 -5.59 -0.05
N ASN A 30 2.86 -4.80 0.52
CA ASN A 30 2.52 -4.88 1.93
C ASN A 30 1.99 -6.27 2.34
N ALA A 31 1.03 -6.80 1.58
CA ALA A 31 0.44 -8.11 1.85
C ALA A 31 1.49 -9.24 1.78
N LEU A 32 2.43 -9.19 0.83
CA LEU A 32 3.52 -10.16 0.69
C LEU A 32 4.45 -10.16 1.90
N LEU A 33 4.77 -8.99 2.48
CA LEU A 33 5.56 -8.91 3.72
C LEU A 33 4.84 -9.57 4.90
N ARG A 34 3.49 -9.45 4.97
CA ARG A 34 2.67 -10.14 5.96
C ARG A 34 2.62 -11.65 5.70
N LEU A 35 2.42 -12.07 4.46
CA LEU A 35 2.41 -13.48 4.06
C LEU A 35 3.73 -14.17 4.38
N ALA A 36 4.86 -13.48 4.23
CA ALA A 36 6.18 -13.98 4.58
C ALA A 36 6.32 -14.34 6.07
N ARG A 37 5.43 -13.87 6.96
CA ARG A 37 5.42 -14.24 8.39
C ARG A 37 4.61 -15.49 8.68
N VAL A 38 3.52 -15.69 7.94
CA VAL A 38 2.59 -16.80 8.19
C VAL A 38 2.87 -18.02 7.30
N ALA A 39 3.68 -17.86 6.24
CA ALA A 39 4.11 -18.93 5.34
C ALA A 39 5.65 -18.94 5.21
N PRO A 40 6.39 -19.49 6.20
CA PRO A 40 7.86 -19.46 6.24
C PRO A 40 8.52 -20.13 5.03
N ASP A 41 7.90 -21.19 4.51
CA ASP A 41 8.28 -21.94 3.32
C ASP A 41 8.32 -21.08 2.05
N ARG A 42 7.41 -20.08 1.94
CA ARG A 42 7.31 -19.16 0.81
C ARG A 42 7.88 -17.77 1.10
N ALA A 43 8.33 -17.53 2.33
CA ALA A 43 8.83 -16.22 2.78
C ALA A 43 9.94 -15.63 1.89
N PRO A 44 10.95 -16.41 1.42
CA PRO A 44 11.98 -15.86 0.55
C PRO A 44 11.43 -15.34 -0.78
N GLN A 45 10.43 -16.01 -1.35
CA GLN A 45 9.77 -15.58 -2.57
C GLN A 45 8.96 -14.31 -2.34
N TYR A 46 8.16 -14.27 -1.28
CA TYR A 46 7.32 -13.11 -0.98
C TYR A 46 8.15 -11.87 -0.67
N ARG A 47 9.20 -11.98 0.14
CA ARG A 47 10.10 -10.86 0.44
C ARG A 47 10.80 -10.35 -0.81
N ARG A 48 11.25 -11.26 -1.70
CA ARG A 48 11.91 -10.86 -2.95
C ARG A 48 10.98 -10.03 -3.83
N VAL A 49 9.73 -10.48 -4.03
CA VAL A 49 8.76 -9.75 -4.85
C VAL A 49 8.39 -8.43 -4.19
N ALA A 50 8.09 -8.42 -2.89
CA ALA A 50 7.76 -7.20 -2.16
C ALA A 50 8.86 -6.14 -2.24
N ARG A 51 10.12 -6.52 -2.01
CA ARG A 51 11.27 -5.62 -2.10
C ARG A 51 11.44 -5.05 -3.50
N ALA A 52 11.33 -5.90 -4.52
CA ALA A 52 11.47 -5.45 -5.88
C ALA A 52 10.32 -4.51 -6.30
N THR A 53 9.09 -4.75 -5.84
CA THR A 53 7.97 -3.82 -6.00
C THR A 53 8.23 -2.49 -5.28
N ILE A 54 8.69 -2.52 -4.03
CA ILE A 54 9.00 -1.30 -3.26
C ILE A 54 10.09 -0.47 -3.98
N SER A 55 11.16 -1.10 -4.43
CA SER A 55 12.23 -0.44 -5.19
C SER A 55 11.70 0.16 -6.51
N GLU A 56 10.91 -0.58 -7.28
CA GLU A 56 10.35 -0.10 -8.53
C GLU A 56 9.45 1.12 -8.31
N LEU A 57 8.60 1.09 -7.28
CA LEU A 57 7.73 2.21 -6.90
C LEU A 57 8.55 3.42 -6.44
N ALA A 58 9.57 3.22 -5.62
CA ALA A 58 10.43 4.31 -5.13
C ALA A 58 11.24 4.98 -6.25
N GLU A 59 11.70 4.20 -7.24
CA GLU A 59 12.53 4.72 -8.35
C GLU A 59 11.72 5.36 -9.47
N ASN A 60 10.52 4.85 -9.77
CA ASN A 60 9.82 5.20 -11.00
C ASN A 60 8.39 5.75 -10.80
N TYR A 61 7.82 5.64 -9.60
CA TYR A 61 6.41 6.01 -9.34
C TYR A 61 6.25 7.05 -8.23
N LEU A 62 7.31 7.36 -7.49
CA LEU A 62 7.30 8.37 -6.44
C LEU A 62 7.74 9.71 -7.02
N CYS A 63 6.94 10.76 -6.85
CA CYS A 63 7.38 12.10 -7.20
C CYS A 63 8.34 12.66 -6.13
N ASP A 64 9.06 13.74 -6.46
CA ASP A 64 9.97 14.42 -5.52
C ASP A 64 9.27 14.87 -4.22
N GLY A 65 7.95 15.11 -4.27
CA GLY A 65 7.12 15.44 -3.12
C GLY A 65 6.72 14.23 -2.25
N GLY A 66 7.15 13.01 -2.59
CA GLY A 66 6.83 11.79 -1.85
C GLY A 66 5.42 11.25 -2.10
N ILE A 67 4.73 11.73 -3.13
CA ILE A 67 3.40 11.24 -3.52
C ILE A 67 3.56 10.12 -4.55
N LEU A 68 2.87 9.00 -4.31
CA LEU A 68 2.82 7.88 -5.24
C LEU A 68 1.86 8.20 -6.40
N LEU A 69 2.40 8.15 -7.62
CA LEU A 69 1.71 8.44 -8.88
C LEU A 69 1.22 7.16 -9.57
N HIS A 70 0.41 7.30 -10.61
CA HIS A 70 -0.02 6.22 -11.52
C HIS A 70 -0.81 5.08 -10.84
N GLY A 71 -1.71 5.43 -9.93
CA GLY A 71 -2.74 4.50 -9.44
C GLY A 71 -3.91 4.41 -10.42
N SER A 72 -4.68 3.33 -10.38
CA SER A 72 -5.87 3.17 -11.23
C SER A 72 -7.12 2.80 -10.43
N PHE A 73 -8.27 3.38 -10.79
CA PHE A 73 -9.60 2.92 -10.35
C PHE A 73 -10.20 1.88 -11.32
N GLY A 74 -9.47 1.53 -12.39
CA GLY A 74 -9.92 0.62 -13.44
C GLY A 74 -10.92 1.24 -14.43
N ASN A 75 -11.44 0.40 -15.32
CA ASN A 75 -12.43 0.78 -16.34
C ASN A 75 -13.84 0.84 -15.75
N VAL A 76 -14.10 1.86 -14.94
CA VAL A 76 -15.44 2.12 -14.37
C VAL A 76 -16.25 3.03 -15.30
N ALA A 77 -16.36 2.64 -16.57
CA ALA A 77 -17.25 3.33 -17.50
C ALA A 77 -18.72 3.07 -17.13
N ALA A 78 -19.46 4.15 -16.86
CA ALA A 78 -20.91 4.22 -16.66
C ALA A 78 -21.48 3.50 -15.42
N GLY A 79 -21.74 4.27 -14.35
CA GLY A 79 -22.63 3.86 -13.24
C GLY A 79 -22.07 4.06 -11.83
N GLY A 80 -20.78 4.36 -11.69
CA GLY A 80 -20.15 4.65 -10.40
C GLY A 80 -20.44 6.07 -9.88
N ALA A 81 -20.49 6.24 -8.56
CA ALA A 81 -20.66 7.54 -7.90
C ALA A 81 -19.49 8.52 -8.13
N ILE A 82 -18.35 8.03 -8.65
CA ILE A 82 -17.15 8.82 -8.91
C ILE A 82 -16.99 8.94 -10.43
N PRO A 83 -17.09 10.15 -11.01
CA PRO A 83 -16.88 10.37 -12.43
C PRO A 83 -15.37 10.31 -12.72
N VAL A 84 -14.85 9.11 -12.94
CA VAL A 84 -13.46 8.93 -13.40
C VAL A 84 -13.43 8.74 -14.92
N ARG A 85 -12.34 9.18 -15.53
CA ARG A 85 -12.09 8.98 -16.97
C ARG A 85 -11.52 7.57 -17.19
N PHE A 86 -11.43 7.13 -18.43
CA PHE A 86 -10.72 5.89 -18.77
C PHE A 86 -10.09 6.00 -20.18
N PRO A 87 -8.83 5.58 -20.40
CA PRO A 87 -7.86 5.09 -19.40
C PRO A 87 -7.49 6.16 -18.38
N GLN A 88 -7.29 5.76 -17.12
CA GLN A 88 -6.99 6.68 -16.01
C GLN A 88 -5.73 6.26 -15.26
N GLU A 89 -4.91 7.27 -14.99
CA GLU A 89 -3.85 7.25 -13.99
C GLU A 89 -4.09 8.43 -13.03
N ASP A 90 -4.15 8.14 -11.74
CA ASP A 90 -4.47 9.10 -10.71
C ASP A 90 -3.56 8.97 -9.48
N ILE A 91 -3.61 9.98 -8.63
CA ILE A 91 -3.08 9.88 -7.27
C ILE A 91 -4.15 9.23 -6.40
N ILE A 92 -3.92 7.99 -5.99
CA ILE A 92 -4.84 7.25 -5.12
C ILE A 92 -4.33 7.28 -3.67
N PRO A 93 -5.10 7.82 -2.71
CA PRO A 93 -4.67 7.93 -1.31
C PRO A 93 -4.29 6.58 -0.67
N PHE A 94 -4.97 5.50 -1.04
CA PHE A 94 -4.67 4.16 -0.53
C PHE A 94 -3.26 3.69 -0.90
N GLY A 95 -2.81 3.97 -2.12
CA GLY A 95 -1.46 3.62 -2.57
C GLY A 95 -0.38 4.32 -1.74
N ASN A 96 -0.59 5.59 -1.43
CA ASN A 96 0.30 6.37 -0.57
C ASN A 96 0.41 5.76 0.84
N TYR A 97 -0.72 5.34 1.42
CA TYR A 97 -0.72 4.68 2.72
C TYR A 97 0.02 3.34 2.69
N TYR A 98 -0.34 2.44 1.77
CA TYR A 98 0.25 1.10 1.72
C TYR A 98 1.73 1.11 1.33
N PHE A 99 2.18 2.07 0.53
CA PHE A 99 3.59 2.21 0.19
C PHE A 99 4.43 2.55 1.42
N VAL A 100 4.00 3.54 2.22
CA VAL A 100 4.69 3.92 3.47
C VAL A 100 4.64 2.77 4.47
N GLU A 101 3.51 2.07 4.59
CA GLU A 101 3.39 0.91 5.48
C GLU A 101 4.31 -0.24 5.04
N ALA A 102 4.41 -0.52 3.74
CA ALA A 102 5.32 -1.53 3.20
C ALA A 102 6.80 -1.16 3.45
N LEU A 103 7.18 0.11 3.26
CA LEU A 103 8.51 0.62 3.61
C LEU A 103 8.81 0.43 5.10
N TYR A 104 7.87 0.78 5.97
CA TYR A 104 8.05 0.60 7.41
C TYR A 104 8.30 -0.88 7.76
N HIS A 105 7.51 -1.80 7.20
CA HIS A 105 7.69 -3.23 7.43
C HIS A 105 9.00 -3.79 6.89
N GLU A 106 9.48 -3.30 5.76
CA GLU A 106 10.78 -3.72 5.22
C GLU A 106 11.94 -3.18 6.09
N LEU A 107 11.84 -1.93 6.57
CA LEU A 107 12.85 -1.32 7.43
C LEU A 107 12.81 -1.84 8.88
N ARG A 108 11.66 -2.31 9.34
CA ARG A 108 11.40 -2.80 10.71
C ARG A 108 10.69 -4.16 10.68
N PRO A 109 11.35 -5.23 10.18
CA PRO A 109 10.71 -6.53 9.98
C PRO A 109 10.24 -7.19 11.29
N ASP A 110 10.81 -6.79 12.42
CA ASP A 110 10.47 -7.30 13.75
C ASP A 110 9.44 -6.43 14.49
N ASP A 111 9.14 -5.23 13.98
CA ASP A 111 8.19 -4.31 14.61
C ASP A 111 6.80 -4.43 13.99
N TRP A 112 5.92 -5.09 14.72
CA TRP A 112 4.51 -5.26 14.37
C TRP A 112 3.59 -4.60 15.40
N SER A 113 4.15 -3.77 16.28
CA SER A 113 3.39 -3.09 17.32
C SER A 113 2.32 -2.15 16.77
N LEU A 114 2.52 -1.59 15.56
CA LEU A 114 1.52 -0.78 14.86
C LEU A 114 0.17 -1.49 14.66
N PHE A 115 0.15 -2.82 14.59
CA PHE A 115 -1.07 -3.61 14.40
C PHE A 115 -1.57 -4.23 15.71
N ASN A 116 -0.85 -4.02 16.81
CA ASN A 116 -1.27 -4.47 18.10
C ASN A 116 -2.15 -3.40 18.77
N LEU A 117 -3.47 -3.52 18.58
CA LEU A 117 -4.45 -2.65 19.23
C LEU A 117 -4.42 -2.71 20.77
N ARG A 118 -3.71 -3.68 21.34
CA ARG A 118 -3.51 -3.84 22.79
C ARG A 118 -2.09 -3.46 23.23
N ASP A 119 -1.32 -2.78 22.38
CA ASP A 119 0.02 -2.37 22.76
C ASP A 119 -0.05 -1.40 23.95
N PRO A 120 0.69 -1.66 25.05
CA PRO A 120 0.79 -0.75 26.18
C PRO A 120 1.17 0.69 25.79
N LYS A 121 1.95 0.85 24.71
CA LYS A 121 2.36 2.17 24.16
C LYS A 121 1.19 3.03 23.69
N PHE A 122 0.06 2.41 23.31
CA PHE A 122 -1.15 3.10 22.84
C PHE A 122 -2.31 2.98 23.83
N SER A 123 -2.06 2.43 25.01
CA SER A 123 -3.07 2.35 26.08
C SER A 123 -3.42 3.77 26.53
N ARG A 124 -4.69 4.17 26.34
CA ARG A 124 -5.16 5.48 26.78
C ARG A 124 -4.95 5.63 28.29
N PRO A 125 -4.47 6.79 28.78
CA PRO A 125 -4.58 7.10 30.19
C PRO A 125 -6.05 6.97 30.60
N SER A 126 -6.29 6.28 31.71
CA SER A 126 -7.61 6.20 32.32
C SER A 126 -8.18 7.61 32.49
N LEU A 127 -9.33 7.89 31.86
CA LEU A 127 -10.07 9.15 32.03
C LEU A 127 -10.75 9.26 33.40
N ALA A 128 -10.46 8.36 34.35
CA ALA A 128 -11.08 8.34 35.68
C ALA A 128 -10.74 9.56 36.57
N GLY A 129 -9.88 10.48 36.12
CA GLY A 129 -9.49 11.68 36.88
C GLY A 129 -10.14 13.00 36.48
N VAL A 130 -10.88 13.08 35.36
CA VAL A 130 -11.41 14.37 34.84
C VAL A 130 -12.90 14.55 35.17
N ARG A 131 -13.26 14.39 36.45
CA ARG A 131 -14.53 14.89 37.00
C ARG A 131 -14.23 15.72 38.24
N GLY A 132 -14.00 17.02 38.05
CA GLY A 132 -13.95 17.95 39.17
C GLY A 132 -13.12 19.19 38.90
N ARG A 133 -13.69 20.16 38.17
CA ARG A 133 -13.57 21.61 38.41
C ARG A 133 -14.35 22.35 37.34
N VAL A 134 -15.66 22.46 37.57
CA VAL A 134 -16.38 23.66 37.15
C VAL A 134 -16.50 24.47 38.44
N ARG A 135 -15.79 25.59 38.51
CA ARG A 135 -16.04 26.66 39.47
C ARG A 135 -16.64 27.82 38.69
#